data_AF-A0A183D346-F1
#
_entry.id   AF-A0A183D346-F1
#
_cell.length_a   1.000
_cell.length_b   1.000
_cell.length_c   1.000
_cell.angle_alpha   90.00
_cell.angle_beta   90.00
_cell.angle_gamma   90.00
#
_symmetry.space_group_name_H-M   'P 1'
#
loop_
_entity.id
_entity.type
_entity.pdbx_description
1 polymer ?
#
loop_
_entity_poly.entity_id
_entity_poly.type
_entity_poly.pdbx_seq_one_letter_code
_entity_poly.pdbx_strand_id
1 'polypeptide(L)'
;MIKDGQKLTPYFAAGFGFMMFFVTVTVLTGAIFNDAMDWGKALVAFGAILCPILSITSTYGIISLFGIRTNSFMLVMPFLITGIGVDDAFLMIHSWQHLALHASSVSVRLGLVFEEVGPSMTITSLTNFISFGIGALTPTPGE
;
A
#
# COMPACT_ATOMS: atom_id res chain seq x y z
N MET A 1 16.26 21.06 -12.98
CA MET A 1 15.22 20.02 -13.22
C MET A 1 15.71 18.60 -12.99
N ILE A 2 16.68 18.04 -13.73
CA ILE A 2 17.19 16.67 -13.47
C ILE A 2 18.08 16.60 -12.21
N LYS A 3 18.83 17.67 -11.91
CA LYS A 3 19.72 17.74 -10.73
C LYS A 3 18.99 17.81 -9.39
N ASP A 4 17.77 18.33 -9.36
CA ASP A 4 16.98 18.47 -8.13
C ASP A 4 16.31 17.14 -7.77
N GLY A 5 15.77 16.43 -8.77
CA GLY A 5 15.21 15.09 -8.60
C GLY A 5 16.24 14.05 -8.12
N GLN A 6 17.49 14.13 -8.63
CA GLN A 6 18.58 13.25 -8.19
C GLN A 6 19.01 13.46 -6.73
N LYS A 7 18.88 14.69 -6.20
CA LYS A 7 19.18 14.98 -4.79
C LYS A 7 18.12 14.44 -3.83
N LEU A 8 16.88 14.27 -4.32
CA LEU A 8 15.74 13.75 -3.56
C LEU A 8 15.67 12.21 -3.57
N THR A 9 16.27 11.55 -4.57
CA THR A 9 16.33 10.09 -4.68
C THR A 9 16.82 9.37 -3.41
N PRO A 10 17.91 9.78 -2.73
CA PRO A 10 18.37 9.09 -1.52
C PRO A 10 17.38 9.20 -0.36
N TYR A 11 16.66 10.33 -0.23
CA TYR A 11 15.62 10.50 0.80
C TYR A 11 14.41 9.61 0.52
N PHE A 12 14.00 9.47 -0.74
CA PHE A 12 12.93 8.54 -1.11
C PHE A 12 13.32 7.09 -0.90
N ALA A 13 14.55 6.70 -1.28
CA ALA A 13 15.06 5.36 -1.03
C ALA A 13 15.11 5.03 0.48
N ALA A 14 15.57 5.99 1.30
CA ALA A 14 15.57 5.85 2.75
C ALA A 14 14.15 5.72 3.33
N GLY A 15 13.21 6.55 2.88
CA GLY A 15 11.80 6.48 3.31
C GLY A 15 11.13 5.17 2.91
N PHE A 16 11.38 4.69 1.70
CA PHE A 16 10.89 3.40 1.22
C PHE A 16 11.46 2.24 2.02
N GLY A 17 12.77 2.28 2.31
CA GLY A 17 13.44 1.31 3.19
C GLY A 17 12.88 1.33 4.62
N PHE A 18 12.63 2.51 5.19
CA PHE A 18 12.03 2.66 6.50
C PHE A 18 10.59 2.12 6.54
N MET A 19 9.78 2.37 5.51
CA MET A 19 8.43 1.79 5.41
C MET A 19 8.49 0.27 5.32
N MET A 20 9.35 -0.31 4.49
CA MET A 20 9.49 -1.77 4.40
C MET A 20 9.95 -2.38 5.73
N PHE A 21 10.88 -1.71 6.43
CA PHE A 21 11.29 -2.12 7.77
C PHE A 21 10.13 -2.04 8.77
N PHE A 22 9.37 -0.95 8.78
CA PHE A 22 8.22 -0.79 9.65
C PHE A 22 7.13 -1.84 9.37
N VAL A 23 6.89 -2.15 8.09
CA VAL A 23 5.92 -3.17 7.69
C VAL A 23 6.33 -4.56 8.15
N THR A 24 7.57 -4.95 7.88
CA THR A 24 8.10 -6.24 8.31
C THR A 24 8.09 -6.37 9.84
N VAL A 25 8.52 -5.34 10.58
CA VAL A 25 8.50 -5.35 12.05
C VAL A 25 7.08 -5.45 12.59
N THR A 26 6.13 -4.70 12.05
CA THR A 26 4.73 -4.71 12.55
C THR A 26 4.06 -6.06 12.27
N VAL A 27 4.26 -6.63 11.09
CA VAL A 27 3.70 -7.96 10.76
C VAL A 27 4.38 -9.06 11.59
N LEU A 28 5.69 -9.01 11.78
CA LEU A 28 6.43 -9.96 12.64
C LEU A 28 6.01 -9.83 14.11
N THR A 29 5.84 -8.61 14.62
CA THR A 29 5.39 -8.37 15.99
C THR A 29 3.95 -8.87 16.19
N GLY A 30 3.06 -8.62 15.23
CA GLY A 30 1.69 -9.17 15.26
C GLY A 30 1.64 -10.70 15.11
N ALA A 31 2.61 -11.31 14.43
CA ALA A 31 2.76 -12.75 14.34
C ALA A 31 3.25 -13.37 15.67
N ILE A 32 4.17 -12.70 16.37
CA ILE A 32 4.65 -13.10 17.69
C ILE A 32 3.55 -12.93 18.74
N PHE A 33 2.79 -11.83 18.71
CA PHE A 33 1.74 -11.55 19.70
C PHE A 33 0.58 -12.54 19.69
N ASN A 34 0.30 -13.15 18.53
CA ASN A 34 -0.75 -14.16 18.37
C ASN A 34 -0.25 -15.61 18.56
N ASP A 35 0.99 -15.80 19.01
CA ASP A 35 1.63 -17.10 19.35
C ASP A 35 1.48 -18.19 18.28
N ALA A 36 1.36 -17.77 17.02
CA ALA A 36 1.09 -18.62 15.86
C ALA A 36 2.04 -18.24 14.73
N MET A 37 3.34 -18.41 14.94
CA MET A 37 4.37 -18.22 13.93
C MET A 37 4.22 -19.31 12.86
N ASP A 38 3.52 -18.98 11.77
CA ASP A 38 3.29 -19.88 10.64
C ASP A 38 3.85 -19.26 9.37
N TRP A 39 4.37 -20.09 8.47
CA TRP A 39 4.97 -19.68 7.20
C TRP A 39 4.01 -18.82 6.35
N GLY A 40 2.70 -19.05 6.50
CA GLY A 40 1.66 -18.24 5.86
C GLY A 40 1.69 -16.76 6.25
N LYS A 41 2.09 -16.40 7.48
CA LYS A 41 2.15 -14.99 7.90
C LYS A 41 3.30 -14.22 7.25
N ALA A 42 4.43 -14.89 6.99
CA ALA A 42 5.53 -14.30 6.23
C ALA A 42 5.11 -14.03 4.77
N LEU A 43 4.32 -14.93 4.19
CA LEU A 43 3.77 -14.78 2.84
C LEU A 43 2.78 -13.62 2.74
N VAL A 44 1.97 -13.42 3.78
CA VAL A 44 1.07 -12.26 3.91
C VAL A 44 1.86 -10.95 4.06
N ALA A 45 2.92 -10.92 4.88
CA ALA A 45 3.80 -9.76 5.03
C ALA A 45 4.43 -9.36 3.69
N PHE A 46 4.91 -10.37 2.95
CA PHE A 46 5.51 -10.18 1.64
C PHE A 46 4.49 -9.70 0.61
N GLY A 47 3.27 -10.24 0.63
CA GLY A 47 2.16 -9.79 -0.19
C GLY A 47 1.76 -8.33 0.06
N ALA A 48 1.73 -7.91 1.33
CA ALA A 48 1.41 -6.53 1.72
C ALA A 48 2.41 -5.50 1.16
N ILE A 49 3.67 -5.87 1.01
CA ILE A 49 4.73 -5.00 0.45
C ILE A 49 4.75 -5.08 -1.08
N LEU A 50 4.65 -6.29 -1.63
CA LEU A 50 4.74 -6.48 -3.08
C LEU A 50 3.54 -5.89 -3.83
N CYS A 51 2.33 -6.00 -3.29
CA CYS A 51 1.13 -5.58 -4.00
C CYS A 51 1.16 -4.08 -4.37
N PRO A 52 1.48 -3.13 -3.47
CA PRO A 52 1.67 -1.72 -3.83
C PRO A 52 2.78 -1.50 -4.85
N ILE A 53 3.91 -2.20 -4.74
CA ILE A 53 5.05 -2.08 -5.68
C ILE A 53 4.63 -2.49 -7.10
N LEU A 54 3.92 -3.62 -7.24
CA LEU A 54 3.42 -4.09 -8.52
C LEU A 54 2.37 -3.13 -9.11
N SER A 55 1.49 -2.58 -8.27
CA SER A 55 0.52 -1.57 -8.69
C SER A 55 1.19 -0.29 -9.22
N ILE A 56 2.20 0.21 -8.51
CA ILE A 56 2.98 1.38 -8.92
C ILE A 56 3.68 1.10 -10.26
N THR A 57 4.44 0.00 -10.35
CA THR A 57 5.19 -0.35 -11.57
C THR A 57 4.27 -0.54 -12.78
N SER A 58 3.12 -1.20 -12.61
CA SER A 58 2.10 -1.33 -13.65
C SER A 58 1.55 0.02 -14.09
N THR A 59 1.24 0.91 -13.14
CA THR A 59 0.71 2.25 -13.44
C THR A 59 1.72 3.07 -14.25
N TYR A 60 2.99 3.07 -13.86
CA TYR A 60 4.06 3.72 -14.63
C TYR A 60 4.22 3.11 -16.02
N GLY A 61 4.14 1.78 -16.15
CA GLY A 61 4.18 1.10 -17.44
C GLY A 61 3.06 1.56 -18.37
N ILE A 62 1.82 1.61 -17.86
CA ILE A 62 0.64 2.05 -18.62
C ILE A 62 0.78 3.53 -19.04
N ILE A 63 1.14 4.42 -18.11
CA ILE A 63 1.33 5.85 -18.39
C ILE A 63 2.44 6.06 -19.44
N SER A 64 3.52 5.28 -19.36
CA SER A 64 4.60 5.31 -20.35
C SER A 64 4.15 4.82 -21.73
N LEU A 65 3.26 3.83 -21.82
CA LEU A 65 2.70 3.36 -23.09
C LEU A 65 1.82 4.43 -23.77
N PHE A 66 1.14 5.27 -22.98
CA PHE A 66 0.37 6.42 -23.49
C PHE A 66 1.24 7.63 -23.83
N GLY A 67 2.57 7.56 -23.66
CA GLY A 67 3.50 8.62 -24.04
C GLY A 67 3.46 9.85 -23.10
N ILE A 68 2.88 9.72 -21.92
CA ILE A 68 2.80 10.82 -20.94
C ILE A 68 4.17 11.02 -20.28
N ARG A 69 4.66 12.25 -20.28
CA ARG A 69 5.98 12.58 -19.74
C ARG A 69 5.98 12.52 -18.21
N THR A 70 6.94 11.79 -17.65
CA THR A 70 7.14 11.68 -16.19
C THR A 70 7.71 12.98 -15.62
N ASN A 71 7.00 13.60 -14.68
CA ASN A 71 7.43 14.82 -13.98
C ASN A 71 8.12 14.51 -12.64
N SER A 72 8.85 15.49 -12.08
CA SER A 72 9.54 15.35 -10.80
C SER A 72 8.60 15.02 -9.63
N PHE A 73 7.35 15.47 -9.66
CA PHE A 73 6.33 15.11 -8.67
C PHE A 73 5.97 13.62 -8.70
N MET A 74 6.06 12.99 -9.86
CA MET A 74 5.79 11.57 -10.01
C MET A 74 6.75 10.76 -9.14
N LEU A 75 8.01 11.18 -8.99
CA LEU A 75 9.01 10.50 -8.13
C LEU A 75 8.61 10.39 -6.65
N VAL A 76 7.70 11.25 -6.16
CA VAL A 76 7.18 11.23 -4.78
C VAL A 76 6.00 10.28 -4.63
N MET A 77 5.22 10.07 -5.71
CA MET A 77 4.00 9.27 -5.70
C MET A 77 4.19 7.82 -5.25
N PRO A 78 5.28 7.10 -5.58
CA PRO A 78 5.52 5.75 -5.08
C PRO A 78 5.48 5.65 -3.57
N PHE A 79 6.11 6.60 -2.86
CA PHE A 79 6.13 6.59 -1.40
C PHE A 79 4.71 6.79 -0.83
N LEU A 80 3.96 7.73 -1.40
CA LEU A 80 2.60 8.03 -0.98
C LEU A 80 1.66 6.83 -1.24
N ILE A 81 1.73 6.23 -2.42
CA ILE A 81 0.88 5.10 -2.81
C ILE A 81 1.22 3.84 -1.99
N THR A 82 2.51 3.59 -1.71
CA THR A 82 2.90 2.50 -0.82
C THR A 82 2.33 2.70 0.58
N GLY A 83 2.32 3.93 1.12
CA GLY A 83 1.70 4.21 2.42
C GLY A 83 0.21 3.88 2.46
N ILE A 84 -0.54 4.31 1.44
CA ILE A 84 -1.97 4.00 1.31
C ILE A 84 -2.20 2.48 1.21
N GLY A 85 -1.48 1.80 0.33
CA GLY A 85 -1.68 0.37 0.10
C GLY A 85 -1.29 -0.51 1.30
N VAL A 86 -0.29 -0.07 2.08
CA VAL A 86 0.13 -0.75 3.30
C VAL A 86 -0.91 -0.59 4.43
N ASP A 87 -1.54 0.57 4.56
CA ASP A 87 -2.60 0.83 5.54
C ASP A 87 -3.78 -0.15 5.37
N ASP A 88 -4.28 -0.28 4.13
CA ASP A 88 -5.33 -1.24 3.80
C ASP A 88 -4.88 -2.69 4.10
N ALA A 89 -3.65 -3.06 3.73
CA ALA A 89 -3.13 -4.40 4.00
C ALA A 89 -3.07 -4.70 5.51
N PHE A 90 -2.67 -3.74 6.33
CA PHE A 90 -2.65 -3.91 7.78
C PHE A 90 -4.04 -4.06 8.38
N LEU A 91 -5.01 -3.26 7.93
CA LEU A 91 -6.39 -3.36 8.38
C LEU A 91 -6.95 -4.76 8.09
N MET A 92 -6.68 -5.31 6.90
CA MET A 92 -7.09 -6.67 6.53
C MET A 92 -6.47 -7.75 7.43
N ILE A 93 -5.15 -7.63 7.68
CA ILE A 93 -4.40 -8.59 8.51
C ILE A 93 -4.90 -8.55 9.94
N HIS A 94 -5.17 -7.37 10.47
CA HIS A 94 -5.68 -7.18 11.82
C HIS A 94 -7.05 -7.86 11.99
N SER A 95 -8.02 -7.59 11.12
CA SER A 95 -9.32 -8.27 11.18
C SER A 95 -9.21 -9.78 10.97
N TRP A 96 -8.32 -10.24 10.08
CA TRP A 96 -8.06 -11.67 9.91
C TRP A 96 -7.56 -12.35 11.19
N GLN A 97 -6.65 -11.70 11.93
CA GLN A 97 -6.17 -12.20 13.22
C GLN A 97 -7.26 -12.16 14.28
N HIS A 98 -8.05 -11.09 14.34
CA HIS A 98 -9.14 -10.94 15.30
C HIS A 98 -10.22 -12.02 15.11
N LEU A 99 -10.62 -12.30 13.87
CA LEU A 99 -11.63 -13.30 13.54
C LEU A 99 -11.11 -14.74 13.59
N ALA A 100 -9.79 -14.94 13.54
CA ALA A 100 -9.20 -16.27 13.72
C ALA A 100 -9.51 -16.89 15.09
N LEU A 101 -9.83 -16.05 16.09
CA LEU A 101 -10.25 -16.49 17.42
C LEU A 101 -11.70 -16.99 17.48
N HIS A 102 -12.54 -16.62 16.49
CA HIS A 102 -13.99 -16.81 16.54
C HIS A 102 -14.54 -17.76 15.44
N ALA A 103 -13.82 -17.95 14.33
CA ALA A 103 -14.26 -18.78 13.21
C ALA A 103 -13.21 -19.82 12.80
N SER A 104 -13.60 -21.10 12.81
CA SER A 104 -12.70 -22.24 12.54
C SER A 104 -12.50 -22.54 11.05
N SER A 105 -13.49 -22.25 10.18
CA SER A 105 -13.37 -22.51 8.75
C SER A 105 -12.80 -21.31 7.99
N VAL A 106 -11.78 -21.56 7.17
CA VAL A 106 -11.04 -20.53 6.43
C VAL A 106 -11.95 -19.73 5.49
N SER A 107 -12.87 -20.40 4.80
CA SER A 107 -13.81 -19.75 3.86
C SER A 107 -14.79 -18.81 4.55
N VAL A 108 -15.35 -19.21 5.70
CA VAL A 108 -16.26 -18.35 6.48
C VAL A 108 -15.50 -17.19 7.08
N ARG A 109 -14.30 -17.45 7.64
CA ARG A 109 -13.43 -16.39 8.16
C ARG A 109 -13.09 -15.35 7.11
N LEU A 110 -12.77 -15.77 5.89
CA LEU A 110 -12.49 -14.85 4.78
C LEU A 110 -13.71 -13.99 4.44
N GLY A 111 -14.90 -14.60 4.36
CA GLY A 111 -16.15 -13.87 4.11
C GLY A 111 -16.42 -12.80 5.15
N LEU A 112 -16.28 -13.15 6.43
CA LEU A 112 -16.50 -12.23 7.54
C LEU A 112 -15.47 -11.08 7.58
N VAL A 113 -14.20 -11.33 7.23
CA VAL A 113 -13.19 -10.26 7.11
C VAL A 113 -13.54 -9.29 5.99
N PHE A 114 -14.01 -9.80 4.84
CA PHE A 114 -14.47 -8.94 3.75
C PHE A 114 -15.74 -8.16 4.11
N GLU A 115 -16.64 -8.76 4.90
CA GLU A 115 -17.83 -8.09 5.41
C GLU A 115 -17.48 -6.93 6.36
N GLU A 116 -16.52 -7.14 7.27
CA GLU A 116 -16.09 -6.14 8.25
C GLU A 116 -15.25 -5.02 7.61
N VAL A 117 -14.25 -5.39 6.81
CA VAL A 117 -13.22 -4.45 6.32
C VAL A 117 -13.48 -3.93 4.92
N GLY A 118 -14.17 -4.69 4.08
CA GLY A 118 -14.43 -4.36 2.67
C GLY A 118 -15.11 -3.00 2.46
N PRO A 119 -16.19 -2.66 3.20
CA PRO A 119 -16.81 -1.34 3.09
C PRO A 119 -15.84 -0.20 3.42
N SER A 120 -14.99 -0.36 4.45
CA SER A 120 -14.00 0.66 4.81
C SER A 120 -12.95 0.85 3.72
N MET A 121 -12.36 -0.23 3.22
CA MET A 121 -11.35 -0.19 2.15
C MET A 121 -11.89 0.43 0.87
N THR A 122 -13.12 0.09 0.48
CA THR A 122 -13.72 0.63 -0.74
C THR A 122 -13.98 2.13 -0.62
N ILE A 123 -14.42 2.60 0.54
CA ILE A 123 -14.58 4.04 0.81
C ILE A 123 -13.22 4.74 0.72
N THR A 124 -12.19 4.24 1.42
CA THR A 124 -10.84 4.84 1.38
C THR A 124 -10.29 4.88 -0.04
N SER A 125 -10.40 3.78 -0.79
CA SER A 125 -9.95 3.69 -2.18
C SER A 125 -10.70 4.66 -3.10
N LEU A 126 -12.02 4.78 -2.94
CA LEU A 126 -12.85 5.69 -3.73
C LEU A 126 -12.51 7.15 -3.42
N THR A 127 -12.36 7.49 -2.14
CA THR A 127 -11.94 8.83 -1.71
C THR A 127 -10.57 9.16 -2.27
N ASN A 128 -9.60 8.25 -2.18
CA ASN A 128 -8.26 8.43 -2.77
C ASN A 128 -8.36 8.67 -4.29
N PHE A 129 -9.14 7.87 -5.01
CA PHE A 129 -9.36 8.04 -6.45
C PHE A 129 -9.93 9.42 -6.79
N ILE A 130 -10.97 9.86 -6.07
CA ILE A 130 -11.59 11.18 -6.27
C ILE A 130 -10.59 12.30 -5.93
N SER A 131 -9.87 12.20 -4.82
CA SER A 131 -8.89 13.20 -4.39
C SER A 131 -7.74 13.36 -5.40
N PHE A 132 -7.17 12.25 -5.89
CA PHE A 132 -6.15 12.31 -6.94
C PHE A 132 -6.72 12.78 -8.28
N GLY A 133 -7.96 12.41 -8.61
CA GLY A 133 -8.66 12.89 -9.80
C GLY A 133 -8.85 14.41 -9.79
N ILE A 134 -9.33 14.96 -8.68
CA ILE A 134 -9.44 16.41 -8.50
C ILE A 134 -8.05 17.06 -8.55
N GLY A 135 -7.04 16.45 -7.92
CA GLY A 135 -5.66 16.92 -7.99
C GLY A 135 -5.10 16.97 -9.41
N ALA A 136 -5.47 16.02 -10.27
CA ALA A 136 -5.07 15.99 -11.68
C ALA A 136 -5.78 17.05 -12.54
N LEU A 137 -7.02 17.42 -12.18
CA LEU A 137 -7.80 18.45 -12.87
C LEU A 137 -7.52 19.87 -12.39
N THR A 138 -6.90 20.00 -11.21
CA THR A 138 -6.57 21.30 -10.63
C THR A 138 -5.32 21.88 -11.31
N PRO A 139 -5.37 23.09 -11.87
CA PRO A 139 -4.21 23.70 -12.48
C PRO A 139 -3.13 23.95 -11.42
N THR A 140 -1.93 23.44 -11.67
CA THR A 140 -0.77 23.75 -10.85
C THR A 140 -0.44 25.24 -10.98
N PRO A 141 -0.36 26.01 -9.88
CA PRO A 141 -0.02 27.42 -9.97
C PRO A 141 1.44 27.55 -10.44
N GLY A 142 1.64 27.93 -11.71
CA GLY A 142 2.97 28.12 -12.29
C GLY A 142 3.20 27.67 -13.73
N GLU A 143 2.18 27.18 -14.45
CA GLU A 143 2.18 27.13 -15.94
C GLU A 143 1.06 27.99 -16.51
#